data_AF-A0A917BQ79-F1
#
_entry.id   AF-A0A917BQ79-F1
#
_cell.length_a   1.000
_cell.length_b   1.000
_cell.length_c   1.000
_cell.angle_alpha   90.00
_cell.angle_beta   90.00
_cell.angle_gamma   90.00
#
_symmetry.space_group_name_H-M   'P 1'
#
loop_
_entity.id
_entity.type
_entity.pdbx_description
1 polymer ?
#
loop_
_entity_poly.entity_id
_entity_poly.type
_entity_poly.pdbx_seq_one_letter_code
_entity_poly.pdbx_strand_id
1 'polypeptide(L)' 'MKTIKHPVFVETEEKKSRFLAFLLPYSVLDSELDRLRREHPKANHHVSAFRAFDGKKRLIEEAPPLSYVKPGR' A
#
# COMPACT_ATOMS: atom_id res chain seq x y z
N MET A 1 -5.67 20.32 -4.08
CA MET A 1 -5.99 18.94 -3.62
C MET A 1 -5.70 18.87 -2.13
N LYS A 2 -6.64 18.38 -1.31
CA LYS A 2 -6.34 18.06 0.09
C LYS A 2 -5.62 16.71 0.11
N THR A 3 -4.47 16.63 0.78
CA THR A 3 -3.66 15.41 0.89
C THR A 3 -3.24 15.19 2.33
N ILE A 4 -2.81 13.98 2.66
CA ILE A 4 -2.24 13.66 3.96
C ILE A 4 -0.77 14.10 4.05
N LYS A 5 -0.33 14.46 5.26
CA LYS A 5 1.06 14.86 5.54
C LYS A 5 1.84 13.80 6.29
N HIS A 6 1.14 12.90 6.98
CA HIS A 6 1.71 11.87 7.81
C HIS A 6 1.08 10.52 7.49
N PRO A 7 1.83 9.41 7.60
CA PRO A 7 1.27 8.08 7.53
C PRO A 7 0.12 7.87 8.50
N VAL A 8 -0.89 7.13 8.07
CA VAL A 8 -1.97 6.62 8.93
C VAL A 8 -2.01 5.11 8.77
N PHE A 9 -2.18 4.41 9.88
CA PHE A 9 -2.29 2.96 9.92
C PHE A 9 -3.62 2.55 10.56
N VAL A 10 -4.24 1.53 9.99
CA VAL A 10 -5.42 0.86 10.54
C VAL A 10 -5.29 -0.64 10.33
N GLU A 11 -5.69 -1.41 11.33
CA GLU A 11 -5.85 -2.85 11.24
C GLU A 11 -7.33 -3.22 11.40
N THR A 12 -7.80 -4.16 10.58
CA THR A 12 -9.13 -4.75 10.71
C THR A 12 -9.06 -6.26 10.53
N GLU A 13 -10.03 -6.97 11.12
CA GLU A 13 -10.21 -8.40 10.91
C GLU A 13 -11.61 -8.66 10.36
N GLU A 14 -11.70 -9.46 9.29
CA GLU A 14 -12.95 -9.90 8.67
C GLU A 14 -12.83 -11.39 8.36
N LYS A 15 -13.74 -12.21 8.90
CA LYS A 15 -13.78 -13.67 8.66
C LYS A 15 -12.42 -14.37 8.84
N LYS A 16 -11.72 -14.08 9.95
CA LYS A 16 -10.37 -14.60 10.27
C LYS A 16 -9.26 -14.14 9.32
N SER A 17 -9.55 -13.23 8.39
CA SER A 17 -8.56 -12.56 7.56
C SER A 17 -8.18 -11.23 8.19
N ARG A 18 -6.89 -11.00 8.37
CA ARG A 18 -6.34 -9.75 8.90
C ARG A 18 -5.93 -8.83 7.76
N PHE A 19 -6.31 -7.56 7.85
CA PHE A 19 -5.98 -6.52 6.88
C PHE A 19 -5.20 -5.41 7.57
N LEU A 20 -3.99 -5.16 7.08
CA LEU A 20 -3.11 -4.09 7.55
C LEU A 20 -3.10 -2.98 6.48
N ALA A 21 -3.79 -1.87 6.76
CA ALA A 21 -3.97 -0.77 5.82
C ALA A 21 -3.09 0.42 6.19
N PHE A 22 -2.32 0.91 5.21
CA PHE A 22 -1.44 2.07 5.35
C PHE A 22 -1.84 3.15 4.35
N LEU A 23 -2.15 4.34 4.83
CA LEU A 23 -2.36 5.53 4.02
C LEU A 23 -1.11 6.40 4.12
N LEU A 24 -0.43 6.62 3.00
CA LEU A 24 0.92 7.18 2.96
C LEU A 24 1.01 8.42 2.06
N PRO A 25 1.85 9.42 2.40
CA PRO A 25 2.26 10.43 1.43
C PRO A 25 2.93 9.75 0.22
N TYR A 26 2.61 10.20 -1.00
CA TYR A 26 3.11 9.57 -2.22
C TYR A 26 4.65 9.52 -2.29
N SER A 27 5.34 10.52 -1.73
CA SER A 27 6.81 10.60 -1.73
C SER A 27 7.52 9.47 -0.99
N VAL A 28 6.83 8.72 -0.12
CA VAL A 28 7.41 7.60 0.64
C VAL A 28 6.81 6.25 0.24
N LEU A 29 5.95 6.22 -0.78
CA LEU A 29 5.18 5.03 -1.15
C LEU A 29 6.08 3.82 -1.42
N ASP A 30 7.08 3.96 -2.30
CA ASP A 30 7.92 2.85 -2.71
C ASP A 30 8.73 2.26 -1.53
N SER A 31 9.35 3.13 -0.73
CA SER A 31 10.14 2.70 0.43
C SER A 31 9.29 1.99 1.49
N GLU A 32 8.05 2.44 1.67
CA GLU A 32 7.11 1.84 2.62
C GLU A 32 6.57 0.50 2.10
N LEU A 33 6.23 0.39 0.81
CA LEU A 33 5.82 -0.88 0.21
C LEU A 33 6.92 -1.94 0.38
N ASP A 34 8.18 -1.57 0.18
CA ASP A 34 9.31 -2.48 0.36
C ASP A 34 9.52 -2.86 1.84
N ARG A 35 9.34 -1.91 2.77
CA ARG A 35 9.35 -2.18 4.21
C ARG A 35 8.25 -3.16 4.60
N LEU A 36 7.02 -2.92 4.17
CA LEU A 36 5.85 -3.74 4.49
C LEU A 36 5.96 -5.16 3.93
N ARG A 37 6.52 -5.33 2.73
CA ARG A 37 6.81 -6.66 2.15
C ARG A 37 7.81 -7.44 3.01
N ARG A 38 8.84 -6.79 3.53
CA ARG A 38 9.84 -7.42 4.42
C ARG A 38 9.28 -7.73 5.81
N GLU A 39 8.44 -6.87 6.35
CA GLU A 39 7.82 -7.06 7.68
C GLU A 39 6.70 -8.10 7.67
N HIS A 40 5.98 -8.24 6.55
CA HIS A 40 4.87 -9.17 6.41
C HIS A 40 5.08 -10.14 5.24
N PRO A 41 6.16 -10.96 5.26
CA PRO A 41 6.49 -11.85 4.15
C PRO A 41 5.48 -12.99 3.97
N LYS A 42 4.67 -13.27 5.01
CA LYS A 42 3.60 -14.28 4.99
C LYS A 42 2.21 -13.71 4.71
N ALA A 43 2.08 -12.41 4.41
CA ALA A 43 0.80 -11.88 3.98
C ALA A 43 0.40 -12.50 2.64
N ASN A 44 -0.83 -13.00 2.55
CA ASN A 44 -1.34 -13.65 1.33
C ASN A 44 -1.31 -12.69 0.12
N HIS A 45 -1.55 -11.41 0.37
CA HIS A 45 -1.58 -10.36 -0.64
C HIS A 45 -0.90 -9.11 -0.13
N HIS A 46 -0.11 -8.48 -1.01
CA HIS A 46 0.32 -7.09 -0.88
C HIS A 46 -0.37 -6.30 -1.98
N VAL A 47 -1.22 -5.35 -1.60
CA VAL A 47 -2.05 -4.56 -2.52
C VAL A 47 -1.84 -3.08 -2.27
N SER A 48 -1.84 -2.29 -3.34
CA SER A 48 -1.63 -0.83 -3.25
C SER A 48 -2.40 -0.11 -4.35
N ALA A 49 -2.80 1.11 -4.06
CA ALA A 49 -3.30 2.07 -5.05
C ALA A 49 -2.83 3.46 -4.67
N PHE A 50 -2.58 4.32 -5.65
CA PHE A 50 -2.18 5.69 -5.39
C PHE A 50 -2.80 6.66 -6.39
N ARG A 51 -2.81 7.92 -5.96
CA ARG A 51 -3.17 9.07 -6.78
C ARG A 51 -2.17 10.18 -6.52
N ALA A 52 -1.53 10.67 -7.57
CA ALA A 52 -0.47 11.67 -7.47
C ALA A 52 -0.47 12.63 -8.67
N PHE A 53 0.26 13.73 -8.54
CA PHE A 53 0.61 14.57 -9.67
C PHE A 53 2.01 14.20 -10.17
N ASP A 54 2.16 14.10 -11.48
CA ASP A 54 3.49 13.94 -12.08
C ASP A 54 4.24 15.28 -12.19
N GLY A 55 5.47 15.23 -12.72
CA GLY A 55 6.30 16.42 -12.94
C GLY A 55 5.69 17.46 -13.89
N LYS A 56 4.61 17.14 -14.60
CA LYS A 56 3.87 18.04 -15.50
C LYS A 56 2.51 18.46 -14.91
N LYS A 57 2.28 18.22 -13.62
CA LYS A 57 1.02 18.49 -12.90
C LYS A 57 -0.19 17.75 -13.49
N ARG A 58 0.04 16.64 -14.20
CA ARG A 58 -1.03 15.75 -14.64
C ARG A 58 -1.36 14.80 -13.51
N LEU A 59 -2.65 14.51 -13.36
CA LEU A 59 -3.10 13.54 -12.38
C LEU A 59 -2.82 12.12 -12.89
N ILE A 60 -2.18 11.32 -12.06
CA ILE A 60 -1.94 9.89 -12.29
C ILE A 60 -2.66 9.11 -11.20
N GLU A 61 -3.37 8.08 -11.60
CA GLU A 61 -4.08 7.13 -10.75
C GLU A 61 -3.69 5.72 -11.19
N GLU A 62 -3.05 4.97 -10.31
CA GLU A 62 -2.62 3.61 -10.61
C GLU A 62 -2.92 2.68 -9.44
N ALA A 63 -3.23 1.43 -9.81
CA ALA A 63 -3.27 0.29 -8.89
C ALA A 63 -2.18 -0.68 -9.37
N PRO A 64 -0.93 -0.54 -8.89
CA PRO A 64 0.14 -1.46 -9.23
C PRO A 64 -0.29 -2.91 -9.03
N PRO A 65 0.18 -3.85 -9.87
CA PRO A 65 -0.36 -5.20 -9.92
C PRO A 65 -0.25 -5.91 -8.57
N LEU A 66 -1.30 -6.66 -8.24
CA LEU A 66 -1.36 -7.55 -7.09
C LEU A 66 -0.14 -8.49 -7.11
N SER A 67 0.79 -8.33 -6.18
CA SER A 67 1.79 -9.37 -5.93
C SER A 67 1.14 -10.41 -5.02
N TYR A 68 0.56 -11.46 -5.62
CA TYR A 68 0.13 -12.63 -4.88
C TYR A 68 1.36 -13.39 -4.37
N VAL A 69 1.48 -13.50 -3.05
CA VAL A 69 2.47 -14.39 -2.44
C VAL A 69 1.76 -15.71 -2.22
N LYS A 70 2.15 -16.76 -2.95
CA LYS A 70 1.64 -18.12 -2.68
C LYS A 70 1.90 -18.43 -1.21
N PRO A 71 0.88 -18.78 -0.41
CA PRO A 71 1.12 -19.29 0.93
C PRO A 71 2.06 -20.49 0.81
N GLY A 72 3.13 -20.50 1.61
CA GLY A 72 4.04 -21.64 1.68
C GLY A 72 3.25 -22.92 1.96
N ARG A 73 3.45 -23.94 1.13
CA ARG A 73 3.02 -25.31 1.42
C ARG A 73 3.73 -25.83 2.65
#